data_AF-A0A7C5CTJ9-F1
#
_entry.id   AF-A0A7C5CTJ9-F1
#
_cell.length_a   1.000
_cell.length_b   1.000
_cell.length_c   1.000
_cell.angle_alpha   90.00
_cell.angle_beta   90.00
_cell.angle_gamma   90.00
#
_symmetry.space_group_name_H-M   'P 1'
#
loop_
_entity.id
_entity.type
_entity.pdbx_description
1 polymer ?
#
loop_
_entity_poly.entity_id
_entity_poly.type
_entity_poly.pdbx_seq_one_letter_code
_entity_poly.pdbx_strand_id
1 'polypeptide(L)'
;MNIELTPKQYLALIKLINLGNATIINPPELSQEFLDLESYILSFYKEFGLKETDITKNKGKFRLSYNFLEEHNLPEILDENTNTALYFNLAGSLASRDLGEKYKDEPFNEKDLKVFQNLIKKYLKEFEENDFDNLYIKQSSNVIQLSEGAQGNQEKTDEAGEFVDKDHPIQSQYDKFLDDPPETTQQMIKRLKYFIQKDPYFFESYLSLYELYYKKGMLKKAAEIIDYGYQKALSYIKDDKGNMPKKLRWGFFENRHIIRLFVNKAVDLWKKKKTKEALELFRTILNLNPEDNPGVRYYILAIRMNIPFGDFEERFDQGGYYDDSIDEWFRTNHKSFPDEFDWWEKETQD
;
A
#
# COMPACT_ATOMS: atom_id res chain seq x y z
N MET A 1 50.69 7.89 0.18
CA MET A 1 49.80 8.03 -0.99
C MET A 1 48.70 8.98 -0.57
N ASN A 2 48.56 10.12 -1.24
CA ASN A 2 47.48 11.08 -0.96
C ASN A 2 46.38 10.83 -2.01
N ILE A 3 45.15 10.62 -1.56
CA ILE A 3 43.98 10.47 -2.44
C ILE A 3 43.28 11.82 -2.48
N GLU A 4 43.28 12.46 -3.65
CA GLU A 4 42.55 13.70 -3.89
C GLU A 4 41.16 13.37 -4.43
N LEU A 5 40.12 13.92 -3.80
CA LEU A 5 38.73 13.75 -4.22
C LEU A 5 38.17 15.09 -4.71
N THR A 6 37.29 15.04 -5.71
CA THR A 6 36.42 16.17 -6.04
C THR A 6 35.20 16.20 -5.10
N PRO A 7 34.48 17.34 -4.97
CA PRO A 7 33.22 17.40 -4.20
C PRO A 7 32.21 16.32 -4.61
N LYS A 8 32.10 16.04 -5.91
CA LYS A 8 31.21 14.98 -6.43
C LYS A 8 31.66 13.58 -6.00
N GLN A 9 32.96 13.30 -6.03
CA GLN A 9 33.51 12.01 -5.60
C GLN A 9 33.39 11.83 -4.09
N TYR A 10 33.60 12.89 -3.31
CA TYR A 10 33.39 12.88 -1.88
C TYR A 10 31.92 12.59 -1.53
N LEU A 11 30.98 13.27 -2.21
CA LEU A 11 29.55 13.02 -2.04
C LEU A 11 29.17 11.56 -2.37
N ALA A 12 29.74 10.98 -3.41
CA ALA A 12 29.52 9.56 -3.74
C ALA A 12 30.10 8.62 -2.67
N LEU A 13 31.30 8.94 -2.16
CA LEU A 13 31.97 8.15 -1.13
C LEU A 13 31.17 8.09 0.17
N ILE A 14 30.68 9.23 0.68
CA ILE A 14 29.92 9.27 1.95
C ILE A 14 28.59 8.51 1.84
N LYS A 15 27.94 8.52 0.66
CA LYS A 15 26.74 7.72 0.40
C LYS A 15 27.05 6.22 0.42
N LEU A 16 28.14 5.81 -0.25
CA LEU A 16 28.58 4.41 -0.27
C LEU A 16 28.94 3.88 1.11
N ILE A 17 29.67 4.67 1.89
CA ILE A 17 30.05 4.30 3.27
C ILE A 17 28.80 4.17 4.14
N ASN A 18 27.87 5.13 4.04
CA ASN A 18 26.64 5.09 4.82
C ASN A 18 25.79 3.86 4.49
N LEU A 19 25.57 3.57 3.20
CA LEU A 19 24.86 2.37 2.74
C LEU A 19 25.57 1.09 3.20
N GLY A 20 26.90 1.03 3.09
CA GLY A 20 27.70 -0.10 3.58
C GLY A 20 27.53 -0.33 5.08
N ASN A 21 27.69 0.71 5.89
CA ASN A 21 27.53 0.63 7.34
C ASN A 21 26.11 0.25 7.74
N ALA A 22 25.09 0.73 7.02
CA ALA A 22 23.70 0.42 7.28
C ALA A 22 23.32 -1.05 7.00
N THR A 23 24.11 -1.78 6.20
CA THR A 23 23.90 -3.22 5.95
C THR A 23 24.47 -4.15 7.03
N ILE A 24 25.15 -3.61 8.05
CA ILE A 24 25.77 -4.41 9.11
C ILE A 24 24.74 -4.71 10.21
N ILE A 25 24.20 -5.92 10.21
CA ILE A 25 23.05 -6.33 11.06
C ILE A 25 23.47 -6.67 12.52
N ASN A 26 24.75 -6.94 12.79
CA ASN A 26 25.27 -7.18 14.14
C ASN A 26 26.71 -6.67 14.26
N PRO A 27 27.08 -5.91 15.31
CA PRO A 27 28.42 -5.37 15.45
C PRO A 27 29.37 -6.29 16.26
N PRO A 28 30.25 -7.10 15.64
CA PRO A 28 31.53 -7.46 16.26
C PRO A 28 32.45 -6.23 16.30
N GLU A 29 33.60 -6.32 16.98
CA GLU A 29 34.60 -5.24 17.11
C GLU A 29 34.95 -4.54 15.77
N LEU A 30 34.89 -5.27 14.66
CA LEU A 30 35.09 -4.78 13.29
C LEU A 30 34.14 -3.62 12.89
N SER A 31 32.95 -3.56 13.48
CA SER A 31 31.97 -2.50 13.20
C SER A 31 32.39 -1.13 13.70
N GLN A 32 33.19 -1.06 14.77
CA GLN A 32 33.57 0.21 15.36
C GLN A 32 34.59 0.94 14.49
N GLU A 33 35.49 0.20 13.84
CA GLU A 33 36.46 0.72 12.87
C GLU A 33 35.76 1.42 11.70
N PHE A 34 34.72 0.80 11.12
CA PHE A 34 33.98 1.40 10.00
C PHE A 34 33.18 2.65 10.40
N LEU A 35 32.60 2.63 11.60
CA LEU A 35 31.88 3.77 12.17
C LEU A 35 32.81 4.95 12.50
N ASP A 36 34.07 4.66 12.82
CA ASP A 36 35.11 5.66 13.08
C ASP A 36 35.68 6.22 11.78
N LEU A 37 35.88 5.35 10.77
CA LEU A 37 36.25 5.75 9.43
C LEU A 37 35.19 6.66 8.80
N GLU A 38 33.90 6.32 8.91
CA GLU A 38 32.79 7.17 8.47
C GLU A 38 32.85 8.54 9.16
N SER A 39 33.00 8.56 10.49
CA SER A 39 33.09 9.81 11.25
C SER A 39 34.31 10.65 10.85
N TYR A 40 35.46 10.02 10.60
CA TYR A 40 36.67 10.71 10.16
C TYR A 40 36.47 11.33 8.78
N ILE A 41 35.93 10.58 7.82
CA ILE A 41 35.67 11.08 6.47
C ILE A 41 34.66 12.22 6.50
N LEU A 42 33.59 12.09 7.30
CA LEU A 42 32.58 13.15 7.48
C LEU A 42 33.12 14.39 8.20
N SER A 43 34.26 14.31 8.90
CA SER A 43 34.85 15.50 9.53
C SER A 43 35.31 16.57 8.53
N PHE A 44 35.57 16.16 7.28
CA PHE A 44 35.98 17.03 6.17
C PHE A 44 34.79 17.65 5.39
N TYR A 45 33.55 17.47 5.85
CA TYR A 45 32.34 17.85 5.10
C TYR A 45 32.35 19.31 4.57
N LYS A 46 32.91 20.25 5.34
CA LYS A 46 32.99 21.66 4.95
C LYS A 46 33.89 21.89 3.73
N GLU A 47 34.99 21.14 3.63
CA GLU A 47 35.97 21.26 2.54
C GLU A 47 35.39 20.81 1.19
N PHE A 48 34.36 19.96 1.24
CA PHE A 48 33.67 19.43 0.06
C PHE A 48 32.28 20.04 -0.16
N GLY A 49 31.96 21.13 0.55
CA GLY A 49 30.77 21.94 0.29
C GLY A 49 29.46 21.43 0.88
N LEU A 50 29.49 20.51 1.85
CA LEU A 50 28.29 20.15 2.60
C LEU A 50 27.96 21.20 3.66
N LYS A 51 26.66 21.32 3.95
CA LYS A 51 26.14 22.23 4.97
C LYS A 51 26.23 21.59 6.35
N GLU A 52 26.25 22.42 7.38
CA GLU A 52 26.20 21.93 8.76
C GLU A 52 24.89 21.19 9.08
N THR A 53 23.80 21.51 8.37
CA THR A 53 22.50 20.81 8.44
C THR A 53 22.53 19.38 7.88
N ASP A 54 23.53 19.06 7.06
CA ASP A 54 23.65 17.75 6.41
C ASP A 54 24.30 16.72 7.36
N ILE A 55 24.77 17.18 8.51
CA ILE A 55 25.59 16.42 9.45
C ILE A 55 24.99 16.50 10.86
N THR A 56 25.08 15.40 11.60
CA THR A 56 24.75 15.33 13.02
C THR A 56 25.97 14.86 13.80
N LYS A 57 26.03 15.23 15.09
CA LYS A 57 27.06 14.74 16.02
C LYS A 57 26.41 13.91 17.10
N ASN A 58 26.80 12.64 17.21
CA ASN A 58 26.36 11.73 18.26
C ASN A 58 27.59 11.20 19.01
N LYS A 59 27.68 11.43 20.32
CA LYS A 59 28.84 11.07 21.17
C LYS A 59 30.19 11.50 20.57
N GLY A 60 30.23 12.69 19.97
CA GLY A 60 31.45 13.24 19.35
C GLY A 60 31.79 12.69 17.96
N LYS A 61 30.99 11.76 17.42
CA LYS A 61 31.17 11.21 16.07
C LYS A 61 30.24 11.89 15.07
N PHE A 62 30.76 12.19 13.89
CA PHE A 62 30.00 12.75 12.78
C PHE A 62 29.16 11.66 12.10
N ARG A 63 27.92 12.00 11.76
CA ARG A 63 26.97 11.17 11.00
C ARG A 63 26.22 12.04 10.01
N LEU A 64 25.70 11.44 8.94
CA LEU A 64 24.76 12.15 8.07
C LEU A 64 23.47 12.46 8.83
N SER A 65 22.88 13.61 8.55
CA SER A 65 21.57 13.97 9.10
C SER A 65 20.47 13.20 8.39
N TYR A 66 19.35 12.98 9.08
CA TYR A 66 18.19 12.33 8.49
C TYR A 66 17.71 13.06 7.22
N ASN A 67 17.68 14.40 7.25
CA ASN A 67 17.31 15.21 6.08
C ASN A 67 18.22 14.94 4.88
N PHE A 68 19.53 14.82 5.09
CA PHE A 68 20.46 14.47 4.02
C PHE A 68 20.20 13.07 3.45
N LEU A 69 19.87 12.10 4.31
CA LEU A 69 19.55 10.74 3.88
C LEU A 69 18.31 10.75 2.96
N GLU A 70 17.26 11.46 3.36
CA GLU A 70 16.01 11.62 2.61
C GLU A 70 16.20 12.38 1.29
N GLU A 71 16.88 13.54 1.31
CA GLU A 71 17.19 14.33 0.11
C GLU A 71 17.98 13.54 -0.95
N HIS A 72 18.68 12.49 -0.53
CA HIS A 72 19.47 11.63 -1.39
C HIS A 72 18.91 10.22 -1.54
N ASN A 73 17.69 9.96 -1.06
CA ASN A 73 16.96 8.71 -1.25
C ASN A 73 17.76 7.47 -0.79
N LEU A 74 18.60 7.63 0.24
CA LEU A 74 19.44 6.55 0.77
C LEU A 74 18.64 5.49 1.55
N PRO A 75 17.63 5.86 2.38
CA PRO A 75 16.78 4.88 3.04
C PRO A 75 16.06 3.98 2.03
N GLU A 76 15.55 4.56 0.94
CA GLU A 76 14.93 3.80 -0.14
C GLU A 76 15.92 2.82 -0.76
N ILE A 77 17.13 3.26 -1.16
CA ILE A 77 18.16 2.38 -1.75
C ILE A 77 18.49 1.20 -0.80
N LEU A 78 18.59 1.49 0.50
CA LEU A 78 18.84 0.46 1.51
C LEU A 78 17.67 -0.51 1.64
N ASP A 79 16.43 -0.01 1.65
CA ASP A 79 15.22 -0.83 1.68
C ASP A 79 15.10 -1.68 0.39
N GLU A 80 15.46 -1.15 -0.79
CA GLU A 80 15.48 -1.91 -2.04
C GLU A 80 16.46 -3.08 -1.99
N ASN A 81 17.66 -2.82 -1.48
CA ASN A 81 18.71 -3.82 -1.35
C ASN A 81 18.35 -4.87 -0.29
N THR A 82 17.81 -4.44 0.86
CA THR A 82 17.38 -5.33 1.94
C THR A 82 16.25 -6.23 1.48
N ASN A 83 15.28 -5.69 0.75
CA ASN A 83 14.21 -6.49 0.14
C ASN A 83 14.76 -7.49 -0.87
N THR A 84 15.64 -7.06 -1.76
CA THR A 84 16.26 -7.96 -2.76
C THR A 84 17.07 -9.07 -2.08
N ALA A 85 17.90 -8.73 -1.09
CA ALA A 85 18.64 -9.69 -0.28
C ALA A 85 17.71 -10.67 0.45
N LEU A 86 16.58 -10.19 0.98
CA LEU A 86 15.55 -11.04 1.60
C LEU A 86 14.98 -12.05 0.59
N TYR A 87 14.53 -11.61 -0.58
CA TYR A 87 13.98 -12.50 -1.61
C TYR A 87 15.02 -13.55 -2.06
N PHE A 88 16.27 -13.16 -2.29
CA PHE A 88 17.34 -14.09 -2.67
C PHE A 88 17.69 -15.07 -1.55
N ASN A 89 17.84 -14.60 -0.31
CA ASN A 89 18.17 -15.46 0.84
C ASN A 89 17.04 -16.44 1.17
N LEU A 90 15.79 -15.98 1.09
CA LEU A 90 14.63 -16.83 1.32
C LEU A 90 14.50 -17.87 0.20
N ALA A 91 14.65 -17.47 -1.07
CA ALA A 91 14.64 -18.40 -2.21
C ALA A 91 15.76 -19.45 -2.09
N GLY A 92 16.95 -19.04 -1.66
CA GLY A 92 18.07 -19.94 -1.34
C GLY A 92 17.72 -20.90 -0.22
N SER A 93 17.14 -20.41 0.87
CA SER A 93 16.76 -21.24 2.03
C SER A 93 15.69 -22.29 1.67
N LEU A 94 14.67 -21.91 0.88
CA LEU A 94 13.64 -22.83 0.39
C LEU A 94 14.22 -23.85 -0.58
N ALA A 95 15.09 -23.42 -1.49
CA ALA A 95 15.81 -24.32 -2.39
C ALA A 95 16.68 -25.32 -1.62
N SER A 96 17.38 -24.88 -0.57
CA SER A 96 18.17 -25.74 0.31
C SER A 96 17.30 -26.72 1.08
N ARG A 97 16.15 -26.30 1.61
CA ARG A 97 15.18 -27.17 2.28
C ARG A 97 14.73 -28.30 1.35
N ASP A 98 14.23 -27.95 0.17
CA ASP A 98 13.69 -28.93 -0.78
C ASP A 98 14.75 -29.87 -1.32
N LEU A 99 15.99 -29.40 -1.45
CA LEU A 99 17.13 -30.23 -1.81
C LEU A 99 17.53 -31.15 -0.64
N GLY A 100 17.53 -30.64 0.59
CA GLY A 100 17.88 -31.36 1.81
C GLY A 100 16.88 -32.44 2.21
N GLU A 101 15.60 -32.31 1.87
CA GLU A 101 14.62 -33.39 2.01
C GLU A 101 14.92 -34.59 1.10
N LYS A 102 15.71 -34.40 0.04
CA LYS A 102 16.02 -35.43 -0.96
C LYS A 102 17.34 -36.16 -0.70
N TYR A 103 18.29 -35.56 0.03
CA TYR A 103 19.63 -36.09 0.25
C TYR A 103 20.03 -35.96 1.72
N LYS A 104 19.55 -36.87 2.57
CA LYS A 104 19.97 -36.88 3.99
C LYS A 104 21.41 -37.39 4.19
N ASP A 105 21.99 -38.13 3.24
CA ASP A 105 23.26 -38.85 3.46
C ASP A 105 24.23 -38.85 2.24
N GLU A 106 24.03 -38.02 1.22
CA GLU A 106 24.92 -37.96 0.03
C GLU A 106 25.63 -36.60 -0.13
N PRO A 107 26.91 -36.58 -0.59
CA PRO A 107 27.66 -35.36 -0.80
C PRO A 107 27.13 -34.56 -2.01
N PHE A 108 26.99 -33.25 -1.82
CA PHE A 108 26.56 -32.28 -2.84
C PHE A 108 27.48 -32.31 -4.07
N ASN A 109 26.92 -32.52 -5.27
CA ASN A 109 27.65 -32.56 -6.53
C ASN A 109 27.23 -31.47 -7.54
N GLU A 110 27.88 -31.41 -8.69
CA GLU A 110 27.65 -30.37 -9.72
C GLU A 110 26.24 -30.41 -10.34
N LYS A 111 25.62 -31.60 -10.45
CA LYS A 111 24.23 -31.71 -10.90
C LYS A 111 23.27 -31.10 -9.87
N ASP A 112 23.60 -31.20 -8.58
CA ASP A 112 22.81 -30.64 -7.49
C ASP A 112 22.89 -29.11 -7.47
N LEU A 113 24.04 -28.52 -7.86
CA LEU A 113 24.17 -27.06 -8.05
C LEU A 113 23.18 -26.54 -9.10
N LYS A 114 23.05 -27.25 -10.23
CA LYS A 114 22.12 -26.85 -11.29
C LYS A 114 20.66 -26.96 -10.84
N VAL A 115 20.33 -28.00 -10.07
CA VAL A 115 18.99 -28.18 -9.47
C VAL A 115 18.70 -27.06 -8.47
N PHE A 116 19.66 -26.76 -7.58
CA PHE A 116 19.55 -25.69 -6.59
C PHE A 116 19.33 -24.32 -7.26
N GLN A 117 20.11 -23.98 -8.29
CA GLN A 117 19.92 -22.75 -9.06
C GLN A 117 18.55 -22.68 -9.75
N ASN A 118 18.05 -23.79 -10.26
CA ASN A 118 16.72 -23.84 -10.87
C ASN A 118 15.61 -23.66 -9.83
N LEU A 119 15.78 -24.21 -8.62
CA LEU A 119 14.84 -23.99 -7.51
C LEU A 119 14.85 -22.54 -7.04
N ILE A 120 16.03 -21.90 -6.91
CA ILE A 120 16.13 -20.47 -6.60
C ILE A 120 15.37 -19.65 -7.66
N LYS A 121 15.63 -19.89 -8.95
CA LYS A 121 14.93 -19.17 -10.03
C LYS A 121 13.41 -19.37 -9.98
N LYS A 122 12.97 -20.59 -9.67
CA LYS A 122 11.56 -20.91 -9.49
C LYS A 122 10.95 -20.09 -8.34
N TYR A 123 11.61 -20.04 -7.19
CA TYR A 123 11.14 -19.28 -6.03
C TYR A 123 11.19 -17.77 -6.24
N LEU A 124 12.25 -17.24 -6.85
CA LEU A 124 12.31 -15.82 -7.19
C LEU A 124 11.19 -15.41 -8.15
N LYS A 125 10.89 -16.26 -9.15
CA LYS A 125 9.75 -16.03 -10.05
C LYS A 125 8.42 -16.09 -9.29
N GLU A 126 8.27 -17.04 -8.37
CA GLU A 126 7.08 -17.16 -7.53
C GLU A 126 6.87 -15.92 -6.67
N PHE A 127 7.94 -15.41 -6.04
CA PHE A 127 7.92 -14.17 -5.26
C PHE A 127 7.69 -12.92 -6.11
N GLU A 128 8.20 -12.88 -7.34
CA GLU A 128 7.91 -11.79 -8.28
C GLU A 128 6.41 -11.75 -8.64
N GLU A 129 5.80 -12.93 -8.83
CA GLU A 129 4.41 -13.06 -9.21
C GLU A 129 3.45 -12.82 -8.03
N ASN A 130 3.77 -13.37 -6.85
CA ASN A 130 2.86 -13.52 -5.70
C ASN A 130 3.41 -12.99 -4.37
N ASP A 131 4.55 -12.29 -4.37
CA ASP A 131 5.20 -11.80 -3.15
C ASP A 131 5.41 -12.95 -2.14
N PHE A 132 5.05 -12.78 -0.86
CA PHE A 132 5.08 -13.87 0.12
C PHE A 132 3.71 -14.55 0.34
N ASP A 133 2.72 -14.31 -0.53
CA ASP A 133 1.33 -14.76 -0.30
C ASP A 133 1.19 -16.30 -0.24
N ASN A 134 2.06 -17.03 -0.93
CA ASN A 134 2.08 -18.50 -0.91
C ASN A 134 3.08 -19.08 0.09
N LEU A 135 3.72 -18.25 0.91
CA LEU A 135 4.66 -18.68 1.94
C LEU A 135 3.91 -18.98 3.24
N TYR A 136 3.86 -20.26 3.63
CA TYR A 136 3.26 -20.68 4.89
C TYR A 136 4.28 -21.42 5.77
N ILE A 137 4.23 -21.15 7.07
CA ILE A 137 5.00 -21.90 8.06
C ILE A 137 4.23 -23.18 8.38
N LYS A 138 4.79 -24.33 8.01
CA LYS A 138 4.25 -25.63 8.43
C LYS A 138 4.59 -25.86 9.90
N GLN A 139 3.75 -25.37 10.81
CA GLN A 139 3.85 -25.72 12.22
C GLN A 139 3.51 -27.20 12.38
N SER A 140 4.38 -27.94 13.05
CA SER A 140 4.03 -29.25 13.62
C SER A 140 2.94 -29.02 14.68
N SER A 141 1.69 -29.26 14.28
CA SER A 141 0.51 -29.47 15.11
C SER A 141 0.52 -28.77 16.46
N ASN A 142 0.29 -27.45 16.47
CA ASN A 142 -0.41 -26.74 17.53
C ASN A 142 -0.79 -25.36 16.99
N VAL A 143 -2.03 -25.28 16.49
CA VAL A 143 -2.61 -24.06 15.92
C VAL A 143 -2.72 -23.03 17.04
N ILE A 144 -1.84 -22.02 17.01
CA ILE A 144 -2.11 -20.73 17.64
C ILE A 144 -2.61 -19.83 16.52
N GLN A 145 -3.91 -19.52 16.55
CA GLN A 145 -4.48 -18.42 15.78
C GLN A 145 -3.71 -17.15 16.13
N LEU A 146 -2.89 -16.66 15.21
CA LEU A 146 -2.44 -15.27 15.23
C LEU A 146 -3.65 -14.42 14.80
N SER A 147 -4.56 -14.20 15.74
CA SER A 147 -5.34 -12.97 15.71
C SER A 147 -4.35 -11.86 16.01
N GLU A 148 -3.99 -11.08 14.99
CA GLU A 148 -3.47 -9.74 15.25
C GLU A 148 -4.53 -9.05 16.09
N GLY A 149 -4.19 -8.79 17.35
CA GLY A 149 -5.09 -8.14 18.29
C GLY A 149 -5.57 -6.85 17.67
N ALA A 150 -6.87 -6.76 17.43
CA ALA A 150 -7.54 -5.49 17.26
C ALA A 150 -7.21 -4.66 18.51
N GLN A 151 -6.26 -3.72 18.37
CA GLN A 151 -6.12 -2.67 19.35
C GLN A 151 -7.42 -1.87 19.27
N GLY A 152 -8.18 -1.95 20.36
CA GLY A 152 -9.59 -1.57 20.46
C GLY A 152 -9.89 -0.17 19.96
N ASN A 153 -10.94 -0.09 19.15
CA ASN A 153 -11.53 1.12 18.57
C ASN A 153 -12.49 1.77 19.58
N GLN A 154 -12.01 2.23 20.74
CA GLN A 154 -12.88 2.94 21.70
C GLN A 154 -12.96 4.46 21.48
N GLU A 155 -12.21 5.04 20.54
CA GLU A 155 -12.15 6.51 20.34
C GLU A 155 -12.53 7.01 18.93
N LYS A 156 -13.03 6.15 18.01
CA LYS A 156 -13.30 6.57 16.61
C LYS A 156 -14.76 6.84 16.26
N THR A 157 -15.68 6.48 17.15
CA THR A 157 -17.10 6.80 17.01
C THR A 157 -17.52 7.74 18.12
N ASP A 158 -18.10 8.88 17.77
CA ASP A 158 -18.66 9.80 18.76
C ASP A 158 -19.89 9.20 19.47
N GLU A 159 -20.45 9.93 20.44
CA GLU A 159 -21.67 9.49 21.15
C GLU A 159 -22.88 9.28 20.20
N ALA A 160 -22.86 9.89 19.00
CA ALA A 160 -23.88 9.71 17.98
C ALA A 160 -23.65 8.47 17.10
N GLY A 161 -22.47 7.84 17.16
CA GLY A 161 -22.08 6.69 16.34
C GLY A 161 -21.56 7.06 14.95
N GLU A 162 -21.13 8.31 14.76
CA GLU A 162 -20.43 8.78 13.56
C GLU A 162 -18.96 8.36 13.62
N PHE A 163 -18.47 7.72 12.56
CA PHE A 163 -17.04 7.40 12.43
C PHE A 163 -16.28 8.58 11.82
N VAL A 164 -15.15 8.93 12.42
CA VAL A 164 -14.20 9.88 11.84
C VAL A 164 -12.81 9.24 11.85
N ASP A 165 -12.20 9.10 10.67
CA ASP A 165 -10.82 8.62 10.58
C ASP A 165 -9.84 9.65 11.17
N LYS A 166 -8.63 9.20 11.46
CA LYS A 166 -7.51 10.03 11.88
C LYS A 166 -6.74 10.55 10.67
N ASP A 167 -5.94 11.59 10.90
CA ASP A 167 -4.91 12.00 9.96
C ASP A 167 -3.87 10.88 9.76
N HIS A 168 -3.44 10.72 8.52
CA HIS A 168 -2.43 9.76 8.12
C HIS A 168 -1.10 10.48 7.83
N PRO A 169 -0.04 10.31 8.65
CA PRO A 169 1.24 10.99 8.44
C PRO A 169 1.85 10.75 7.05
N ILE A 170 1.56 9.59 6.45
CA ILE A 170 2.04 9.22 5.12
C ILE A 170 1.39 10.05 4.00
N GLN A 171 0.25 10.69 4.25
CA GLN A 171 -0.51 11.45 3.25
C GLN A 171 0.35 12.53 2.58
N SER A 172 1.15 13.27 3.35
CA SER A 172 2.04 14.29 2.79
C SER A 172 3.10 13.73 1.83
N GLN A 173 3.55 12.49 2.02
CA GLN A 173 4.47 11.82 1.11
C GLN A 173 3.73 11.26 -0.11
N TYR A 174 2.50 10.80 0.09
CA TYR A 174 1.64 10.33 -0.99
C TYR A 174 1.24 11.46 -1.94
N ASP A 175 0.90 12.64 -1.41
CA ASP A 175 0.57 13.82 -2.23
C ASP A 175 1.76 14.23 -3.11
N LYS A 176 2.98 14.26 -2.55
CA LYS A 176 4.20 14.48 -3.32
C LYS A 176 4.44 13.42 -4.39
N PHE A 177 4.09 12.17 -4.11
CA PHE A 177 4.16 11.08 -5.08
C PHE A 177 3.16 11.27 -6.24
N LEU A 178 2.00 11.89 -6.00
CA LEU A 178 1.05 12.23 -7.07
C LEU A 178 1.54 13.41 -7.91
N ASP A 179 2.18 14.40 -7.27
CA ASP A 179 2.72 15.58 -7.94
C ASP A 179 3.93 15.24 -8.83
N ASP A 180 4.81 14.34 -8.36
CA ASP A 180 6.01 13.89 -9.07
C ASP A 180 6.10 12.34 -9.05
N PRO A 181 5.28 11.66 -9.87
CA PRO A 181 5.23 10.20 -9.87
C PRO A 181 6.49 9.60 -10.50
N PRO A 182 6.97 8.44 -10.00
CA PRO A 182 8.07 7.72 -10.62
C PRO A 182 7.84 7.45 -12.12
N GLU A 183 8.90 7.55 -12.92
CA GLU A 183 8.84 7.42 -14.38
C GLU A 183 8.29 6.06 -14.84
N THR A 184 8.60 4.99 -14.09
CA THR A 184 8.23 3.63 -14.48
C THR A 184 7.07 3.08 -13.65
N THR A 185 6.22 2.30 -14.30
CA THR A 185 5.12 1.57 -13.65
C THR A 185 5.61 0.67 -12.51
N GLN A 186 6.79 0.06 -12.64
CA GLN A 186 7.34 -0.80 -11.60
C GLN A 186 7.73 0.00 -10.35
N GLN A 187 8.35 1.18 -10.52
CA GLN A 187 8.66 2.07 -9.39
C GLN A 187 7.38 2.61 -8.73
N MET A 188 6.36 2.97 -9.53
CA MET A 188 5.06 3.38 -9.00
C MET A 188 4.42 2.28 -8.14
N ILE A 189 4.35 1.04 -8.65
CA ILE A 189 3.82 -0.12 -7.90
C ILE A 189 4.60 -0.29 -6.59
N LYS A 190 5.93 -0.20 -6.65
CA LYS A 190 6.79 -0.37 -5.48
C LYS A 190 6.53 0.72 -4.42
N ARG A 191 6.40 1.98 -4.84
CA ARG A 191 6.13 3.10 -3.92
C ARG A 191 4.73 3.00 -3.30
N LEU A 192 3.73 2.59 -4.07
CA LEU A 192 2.38 2.36 -3.56
C LEU A 192 2.33 1.20 -2.55
N LYS A 193 3.03 0.09 -2.82
CA LYS A 193 3.20 -1.01 -1.85
C LYS A 193 3.90 -0.55 -0.57
N TYR A 194 4.92 0.31 -0.68
CA TYR A 194 5.58 0.91 0.48
C TYR A 194 4.61 1.73 1.33
N PHE A 195 3.77 2.58 0.72
CA PHE A 195 2.77 3.36 1.48
C PHE A 195 1.78 2.46 2.21
N ILE A 196 1.31 1.39 1.56
CA ILE A 196 0.44 0.38 2.19
C ILE A 196 1.12 -0.29 3.38
N GLN A 197 2.42 -0.60 3.27
CA GLN A 197 3.17 -1.21 4.37
C GLN A 197 3.38 -0.25 5.54
N LYS A 198 3.64 1.03 5.26
CA LYS A 198 3.88 2.06 6.29
C LYS A 198 2.60 2.49 6.98
N ASP A 199 1.50 2.56 6.25
CA ASP A 199 0.18 2.88 6.79
C ASP A 199 -0.91 2.02 6.13
N PRO A 200 -1.22 0.84 6.70
CA PRO A 200 -2.20 -0.08 6.14
C PRO A 200 -3.64 0.42 6.13
N TYR A 201 -3.93 1.55 6.79
CA TYR A 201 -5.26 2.13 6.86
C TYR A 201 -5.40 3.39 5.99
N PHE A 202 -4.32 3.82 5.33
CA PHE A 202 -4.36 4.89 4.34
C PHE A 202 -4.79 4.36 2.96
N PHE A 203 -6.10 4.32 2.73
CA PHE A 203 -6.70 3.61 1.60
C PHE A 203 -6.49 4.25 0.20
N GLU A 204 -6.05 5.50 0.10
CA GLU A 204 -5.71 6.11 -1.19
C GLU A 204 -4.60 5.34 -1.92
N SER A 205 -3.65 4.74 -1.17
CA SER A 205 -2.58 3.94 -1.76
C SER A 205 -3.09 2.65 -2.42
N TYR A 206 -4.16 2.07 -1.86
CA TYR A 206 -4.82 0.88 -2.41
C TYR A 206 -5.58 1.23 -3.69
N LEU A 207 -6.27 2.37 -3.70
CA LEU A 207 -7.01 2.88 -4.87
C LEU A 207 -6.08 3.17 -6.03
N SER A 208 -4.98 3.91 -5.79
CA SER A 208 -3.97 4.17 -6.82
C SER A 208 -3.35 2.89 -7.38
N LEU A 209 -3.09 1.90 -6.53
CA LEU A 209 -2.53 0.62 -6.96
C LEU A 209 -3.56 -0.22 -7.76
N TYR A 210 -4.82 -0.21 -7.33
CA TYR A 210 -5.95 -0.80 -8.05
C TYR A 210 -6.05 -0.22 -9.47
N GLU A 211 -6.11 1.10 -9.59
CA GLU A 211 -6.22 1.79 -10.87
C GLU A 211 -5.03 1.48 -11.78
N LEU A 212 -3.82 1.51 -11.22
CA LEU A 212 -2.60 1.24 -11.97
C LEU A 212 -2.61 -0.19 -12.53
N TYR A 213 -2.97 -1.18 -11.71
CA TYR A 213 -3.12 -2.57 -12.18
C TYR A 213 -4.21 -2.70 -13.24
N TYR A 214 -5.35 -2.02 -13.05
CA TYR A 214 -6.45 -2.06 -14.00
C TYR A 214 -6.03 -1.46 -15.36
N LYS A 215 -5.42 -0.27 -15.37
CA LYS A 215 -4.90 0.42 -16.56
C LYS A 215 -3.85 -0.39 -17.32
N LYS A 216 -3.11 -1.27 -16.62
CA LYS A 216 -2.12 -2.17 -17.22
C LYS A 216 -2.68 -3.54 -17.63
N GLY A 217 -3.99 -3.75 -17.51
CA GLY A 217 -4.65 -5.02 -17.84
C GLY A 217 -4.37 -6.14 -16.83
N MET A 218 -3.80 -5.83 -15.67
CA MET A 218 -3.48 -6.79 -14.60
C MET A 218 -4.71 -7.05 -13.72
N LEU A 219 -5.82 -7.46 -14.34
CA LEU A 219 -7.16 -7.49 -13.73
C LEU A 219 -7.24 -8.37 -12.47
N LYS A 220 -6.47 -9.46 -12.41
CA LYS A 220 -6.38 -10.31 -11.21
C LYS A 220 -5.78 -9.56 -10.03
N LYS A 221 -4.64 -8.87 -10.23
CA LYS A 221 -3.99 -8.07 -9.18
C LYS A 221 -4.84 -6.88 -8.76
N ALA A 222 -5.54 -6.25 -9.71
CA ALA A 222 -6.51 -5.21 -9.42
C ALA A 222 -7.63 -5.75 -8.50
N ALA A 223 -8.21 -6.90 -8.83
CA ALA A 223 -9.21 -7.55 -7.98
C ALA A 223 -8.68 -7.85 -6.57
N GLU A 224 -7.48 -8.43 -6.47
CA GLU A 224 -6.86 -8.80 -5.20
C GLU A 224 -6.62 -7.57 -4.31
N ILE A 225 -6.09 -6.48 -4.85
CA ILE A 225 -5.76 -5.30 -4.04
C ILE A 225 -7.01 -4.55 -3.56
N ILE A 226 -8.05 -4.43 -4.39
CA ILE A 226 -9.30 -3.77 -3.98
C ILE A 226 -10.06 -4.64 -2.96
N ASP A 227 -10.03 -5.96 -3.10
CA ASP A 227 -10.60 -6.89 -2.12
C ASP A 227 -9.86 -6.81 -0.79
N TYR A 228 -8.53 -6.82 -0.82
CA TYR A 228 -7.70 -6.71 0.38
C TYR A 228 -7.91 -5.38 1.10
N GLY A 229 -7.89 -4.26 0.36
CA GLY A 229 -8.20 -2.94 0.90
C GLY A 229 -9.59 -2.90 1.54
N TYR A 230 -10.61 -3.41 0.85
CA TYR A 230 -11.98 -3.43 1.36
C TYR A 230 -12.11 -4.23 2.66
N GLN A 231 -11.47 -5.41 2.76
CA GLN A 231 -11.47 -6.19 4.00
C GLN A 231 -10.75 -5.47 5.15
N LYS A 232 -9.62 -4.79 4.86
CA LYS A 232 -8.90 -3.96 5.84
C LYS A 232 -9.73 -2.77 6.31
N ALA A 233 -10.44 -2.10 5.40
CA ALA A 233 -11.33 -1.00 5.75
C ALA A 233 -12.51 -1.47 6.59
N LEU A 234 -13.13 -2.62 6.25
CA LEU A 234 -14.18 -3.21 7.09
C LEU A 234 -13.69 -3.54 8.50
N SER A 235 -12.51 -4.14 8.65
CA SER A 235 -11.96 -4.43 9.99
C SER A 235 -11.58 -3.16 10.74
N TYR A 236 -11.26 -2.09 10.02
CA TYR A 236 -10.86 -0.81 10.60
C TYR A 236 -12.03 0.00 11.14
N ILE A 237 -13.16 0.04 10.41
CA ILE A 237 -14.32 0.86 10.78
C ILE A 237 -15.32 0.15 11.70
N LYS A 238 -15.27 -1.18 11.78
CA LYS A 238 -16.15 -1.94 12.67
C LYS A 238 -15.72 -1.79 14.13
N ASP A 239 -16.71 -1.82 15.02
CA ASP A 239 -16.46 -1.89 16.46
C ASP A 239 -15.95 -3.30 16.86
N ASP A 240 -15.54 -3.45 18.13
CA ASP A 240 -15.03 -4.72 18.67
C ASP A 240 -16.07 -5.87 18.63
N LYS A 241 -17.35 -5.54 18.40
CA LYS A 241 -18.44 -6.51 18.25
C LYS A 241 -18.76 -6.82 16.78
N GLY A 242 -18.04 -6.20 15.83
CA GLY A 242 -18.21 -6.37 14.40
C GLY A 242 -19.33 -5.54 13.78
N ASN A 243 -19.91 -4.59 14.52
CA ASN A 243 -20.95 -3.69 14.01
C ASN A 243 -20.34 -2.57 13.17
N MET A 244 -21.04 -2.20 12.09
CA MET A 244 -20.70 -1.01 11.30
C MET A 244 -21.01 0.27 12.09
N PRO A 245 -20.30 1.37 11.83
CA PRO A 245 -20.69 2.67 12.37
C PRO A 245 -22.09 3.05 11.85
N LYS A 246 -22.77 3.95 12.56
CA LYS A 246 -24.09 4.43 12.10
C LYS A 246 -23.95 5.35 10.90
N LYS A 247 -22.90 6.17 10.87
CA LYS A 247 -22.59 7.10 9.79
C LYS A 247 -21.09 7.13 9.50
N LEU A 248 -20.76 7.34 8.23
CA LEU A 248 -19.43 7.53 7.68
C LEU A 248 -19.53 8.66 6.65
N ARG A 249 -19.64 9.91 7.13
CA ARG A 249 -19.93 11.05 6.24
C ARG A 249 -18.75 11.47 5.39
N TRP A 250 -19.04 11.87 4.16
CA TRP A 250 -18.07 12.46 3.23
C TRP A 250 -17.57 13.85 3.64
N GLY A 251 -18.37 14.58 4.42
CA GLY A 251 -18.01 15.91 4.94
C GLY A 251 -16.68 15.92 5.67
N PHE A 252 -16.38 14.85 6.42
CA PHE A 252 -15.06 14.61 7.02
C PHE A 252 -14.06 14.21 5.94
N PHE A 253 -13.00 14.99 5.81
CA PHE A 253 -11.98 14.77 4.78
C PHE A 253 -11.27 13.43 4.98
N GLU A 254 -11.05 13.08 6.23
CA GLU A 254 -10.43 11.87 6.73
C GLU A 254 -11.23 10.63 6.32
N ASN A 255 -12.56 10.71 6.19
CA ASN A 255 -13.36 9.55 5.78
C ASN A 255 -13.32 9.25 4.27
N ARG A 256 -12.91 10.22 3.44
CA ARG A 256 -13.15 10.16 1.98
C ARG A 256 -12.46 8.97 1.33
N HIS A 257 -11.26 8.62 1.76
CA HIS A 257 -10.52 7.49 1.18
C HIS A 257 -11.18 6.14 1.47
N ILE A 258 -11.82 5.98 2.63
CA ILE A 258 -12.62 4.79 2.97
C ILE A 258 -13.84 4.71 2.06
N ILE A 259 -14.58 5.82 1.92
CA ILE A 259 -15.79 5.87 1.08
C ILE A 259 -15.44 5.58 -0.38
N ARG A 260 -14.40 6.22 -0.92
CA ARG A 260 -13.91 5.99 -2.29
C ARG A 260 -13.52 4.53 -2.52
N LEU A 261 -12.87 3.89 -1.54
CA LEU A 261 -12.53 2.48 -1.60
C LEU A 261 -13.79 1.60 -1.70
N PHE A 262 -14.82 1.88 -0.90
CA PHE A 262 -16.09 1.14 -0.94
C PHE A 262 -16.80 1.32 -2.28
N VAL A 263 -16.86 2.55 -2.81
CA VAL A 263 -17.45 2.84 -4.12
C VAL A 263 -16.71 2.09 -5.23
N ASN A 264 -15.39 2.17 -5.27
CA ASN A 264 -14.58 1.46 -6.28
C ASN A 264 -14.74 -0.06 -6.17
N LYS A 265 -14.86 -0.60 -4.95
CA LYS A 265 -15.15 -2.00 -4.74
C LYS A 265 -16.52 -2.40 -5.30
N ALA A 266 -17.56 -1.59 -5.09
CA ALA A 266 -18.89 -1.83 -5.63
C ALA A 266 -18.92 -1.75 -7.16
N VAL A 267 -18.22 -0.76 -7.74
CA VAL A 267 -18.04 -0.64 -9.19
C VAL A 267 -17.31 -1.86 -9.77
N ASP A 268 -16.24 -2.34 -9.12
CA ASP A 268 -15.52 -3.56 -9.52
C ASP A 268 -16.44 -4.80 -9.52
N LEU A 269 -17.31 -4.94 -8.52
CA LEU A 269 -18.32 -6.01 -8.48
C LEU A 269 -19.31 -5.89 -9.65
N TRP A 270 -19.79 -4.68 -9.94
CA TRP A 270 -20.75 -4.45 -11.02
C TRP A 270 -20.14 -4.71 -12.40
N LYS A 271 -18.89 -4.26 -12.65
CA LYS A 271 -18.09 -4.61 -13.84
C LYS A 271 -17.98 -6.12 -14.04
N LYS A 272 -17.83 -6.88 -12.95
CA LYS A 272 -17.77 -8.35 -12.95
C LYS A 272 -19.15 -9.04 -13.03
N LYS A 273 -20.23 -8.28 -13.29
CA LYS A 273 -21.62 -8.76 -13.34
C LYS A 273 -22.11 -9.39 -12.03
N LYS A 274 -21.46 -9.08 -10.91
CA LYS A 274 -21.89 -9.44 -9.56
C LYS A 274 -22.89 -8.40 -9.05
N THR A 275 -23.95 -8.17 -9.83
CA THR A 275 -24.85 -7.03 -9.69
C THR A 275 -25.56 -6.98 -8.34
N LYS A 276 -25.94 -8.14 -7.78
CA LYS A 276 -26.55 -8.20 -6.44
C LYS A 276 -25.58 -7.74 -5.35
N GLU A 277 -24.35 -8.22 -5.38
CA GLU A 277 -23.30 -7.86 -4.43
C GLU A 277 -22.94 -6.37 -4.54
N ALA A 278 -22.87 -5.84 -5.76
CA ALA A 278 -22.65 -4.43 -6.01
C ALA A 278 -23.79 -3.57 -5.44
N LEU A 279 -25.04 -3.96 -5.69
CA LEU A 279 -26.23 -3.24 -5.21
C LEU A 279 -26.28 -3.16 -3.69
N GLU A 280 -26.05 -4.27 -2.98
CA GLU A 280 -26.03 -4.25 -1.51
C GLU A 280 -24.90 -3.36 -0.96
N LEU A 281 -23.73 -3.35 -1.62
CA LEU A 281 -22.65 -2.49 -1.20
C LEU A 281 -22.95 -1.01 -1.47
N PHE A 282 -23.53 -0.65 -2.63
CA PHE A 282 -23.98 0.72 -2.88
C PHE A 282 -25.04 1.18 -1.89
N ARG A 283 -26.02 0.33 -1.54
CA ARG A 283 -27.00 0.63 -0.48
C ARG A 283 -26.34 0.83 0.87
N THR A 284 -25.34 0.01 1.20
CA THR A 284 -24.57 0.17 2.45
C THR A 284 -23.87 1.53 2.48
N ILE A 285 -23.24 1.94 1.37
CA ILE A 285 -22.59 3.26 1.26
C ILE A 285 -23.62 4.39 1.41
N LEU A 286 -24.78 4.29 0.75
CA LEU A 286 -25.83 5.31 0.83
C LEU A 286 -26.40 5.45 2.24
N ASN A 287 -26.57 4.34 2.96
CA ASN A 287 -27.03 4.36 4.36
C ASN A 287 -25.99 5.00 5.29
N LEU A 288 -24.70 4.75 5.07
CA LEU A 288 -23.62 5.33 5.88
C LEU A 288 -23.40 6.82 5.57
N ASN A 289 -23.63 7.24 4.33
CA ASN A 289 -23.48 8.62 3.87
C ASN A 289 -24.71 9.09 3.08
N PRO A 290 -25.84 9.43 3.74
CA PRO A 290 -27.06 9.84 3.06
C PRO A 290 -26.93 11.10 2.20
N GLU A 291 -25.98 11.98 2.50
CA GLU A 291 -25.66 13.16 1.66
C GLU A 291 -25.23 12.78 0.24
N ASP A 292 -24.78 11.54 0.05
CA ASP A 292 -24.47 10.91 -1.24
C ASP A 292 -23.62 11.78 -2.18
N ASN A 293 -22.62 12.46 -1.62
CA ASN A 293 -21.62 13.20 -2.39
C ASN A 293 -20.88 12.33 -3.43
N PRO A 294 -20.61 11.02 -3.18
CA PRO A 294 -20.05 10.14 -4.20
C PRO A 294 -21.03 9.75 -5.32
N GLY A 295 -22.33 10.05 -5.19
CA GLY A 295 -23.34 9.78 -6.22
C GLY A 295 -23.73 8.31 -6.36
N VAL A 296 -23.66 7.50 -5.29
CA VAL A 296 -23.99 6.07 -5.37
C VAL A 296 -25.48 5.81 -5.67
N ARG A 297 -26.37 6.79 -5.43
CA ARG A 297 -27.79 6.69 -5.82
C ARG A 297 -27.96 6.47 -7.32
N TYR A 298 -27.07 7.01 -8.15
CA TYR A 298 -27.12 6.84 -9.60
C TYR A 298 -26.82 5.39 -9.99
N TYR A 299 -25.84 4.76 -9.34
CA TYR A 299 -25.49 3.37 -9.56
C TYR A 299 -26.61 2.43 -9.07
N ILE A 300 -27.23 2.71 -7.92
CA ILE A 300 -28.40 1.97 -7.41
C ILE A 300 -29.53 2.02 -8.44
N LEU A 301 -29.89 3.22 -8.91
CA LEU A 301 -30.95 3.40 -9.90
C LEU A 301 -30.63 2.65 -11.21
N ALA A 302 -29.40 2.75 -11.71
CA ALA A 302 -28.98 2.09 -12.93
C ALA A 302 -29.14 0.57 -12.84
N ILE A 303 -28.68 -0.01 -11.72
CA ILE A 303 -28.84 -1.44 -11.44
C ILE A 303 -30.32 -1.82 -11.38
N ARG A 304 -31.16 -1.02 -10.72
CA ARG A 304 -32.60 -1.27 -10.59
C ARG A 304 -33.35 -1.17 -11.92
N MET A 305 -32.84 -0.37 -12.85
CA MET A 305 -33.30 -0.29 -14.23
C MET A 305 -32.68 -1.35 -15.16
N ASN A 306 -31.88 -2.28 -14.62
CA ASN A 306 -31.15 -3.30 -15.38
C ASN A 306 -30.19 -2.74 -16.44
N ILE A 307 -29.64 -1.54 -16.21
CA ILE A 307 -28.61 -0.95 -17.06
C ILE A 307 -27.27 -1.62 -16.69
N PRO A 308 -26.53 -2.21 -17.63
CA PRO A 308 -25.17 -2.69 -17.39
C PRO A 308 -24.20 -1.55 -17.10
N PHE A 309 -23.11 -1.80 -16.36
CA PHE A 309 -22.10 -0.77 -16.06
C PHE A 309 -21.53 -0.11 -17.33
N GLY A 310 -21.25 -0.90 -18.38
CA GLY A 310 -20.71 -0.36 -19.64
C GLY A 310 -21.65 0.66 -20.28
N ASP A 311 -22.92 0.31 -20.43
CA ASP A 311 -23.96 1.17 -21.00
C ASP A 311 -24.22 2.41 -20.14
N PHE A 312 -24.12 2.27 -18.81
CA PHE A 312 -24.23 3.40 -17.88
C PHE A 312 -23.10 4.40 -18.08
N GLU A 313 -21.84 3.93 -18.12
CA GLU A 313 -20.68 4.81 -18.33
C GLU A 313 -20.70 5.44 -19.73
N GLU A 314 -21.00 4.66 -20.77
CA GLU A 314 -21.13 5.20 -22.15
C GLU A 314 -22.16 6.33 -22.23
N ARG A 315 -23.22 6.24 -21.42
CA ARG A 315 -24.30 7.22 -21.40
C ARG A 315 -23.95 8.50 -20.63
N PHE A 316 -23.27 8.39 -19.49
CA PHE A 316 -23.14 9.50 -18.55
C PHE A 316 -21.70 9.98 -18.34
N ASP A 317 -20.68 9.15 -18.52
CA ASP A 317 -19.29 9.56 -18.31
C ASP A 317 -18.81 10.52 -19.42
N GLN A 318 -18.35 11.70 -19.02
CA GLN A 318 -17.79 12.73 -19.88
C GLN A 318 -16.26 12.80 -19.77
N GLY A 319 -15.61 11.64 -19.64
CA GLY A 319 -14.16 11.53 -19.52
C GLY A 319 -13.66 11.74 -18.09
N GLY A 320 -14.35 11.14 -17.12
CA GLY A 320 -14.02 11.17 -15.70
C GLY A 320 -14.91 12.06 -14.84
N TYR A 321 -16.00 12.59 -15.40
CA TYR A 321 -17.01 13.35 -14.65
C TYR A 321 -18.40 13.14 -15.23
N TYR A 322 -19.43 13.36 -14.41
CA TYR A 322 -20.83 13.37 -14.84
C TYR A 322 -21.35 14.81 -14.88
N ASP A 323 -22.13 15.14 -15.90
CA ASP A 323 -22.80 16.44 -16.02
C ASP A 323 -24.25 16.40 -15.50
N ASP A 324 -24.98 17.51 -15.60
CA ASP A 324 -26.36 17.64 -15.10
C ASP A 324 -27.36 16.61 -15.71
N SER A 325 -26.99 15.92 -16.81
CA SER A 325 -27.86 14.93 -17.44
C SER A 325 -28.12 13.72 -16.54
N ILE A 326 -27.17 13.35 -15.69
CA ILE A 326 -27.34 12.24 -14.74
C ILE A 326 -28.36 12.59 -13.65
N ASP A 327 -28.34 13.84 -13.18
CA ASP A 327 -29.25 14.37 -12.17
C ASP A 327 -30.68 14.44 -12.71
N GLU A 328 -30.84 14.92 -13.93
CA GLU A 328 -32.14 14.97 -14.61
C GLU A 328 -32.72 13.57 -14.85
N TRP A 329 -31.86 12.65 -15.30
CA TRP A 329 -32.25 11.25 -15.45
C TRP A 329 -32.67 10.64 -14.11
N PHE A 330 -31.91 10.86 -13.04
CA PHE A 330 -32.26 10.36 -11.72
C PHE A 330 -33.60 10.93 -11.23
N ARG A 331 -33.77 12.26 -11.28
CA ARG A 331 -35.00 12.95 -10.85
C ARG A 331 -36.25 12.40 -11.57
N THR A 332 -36.12 12.04 -12.85
CA THR A 332 -37.21 11.48 -13.64
C THR A 332 -37.54 10.02 -13.27
N ASN A 333 -36.55 9.21 -12.88
CA ASN A 333 -36.71 7.75 -12.82
C ASN A 333 -36.77 7.18 -11.39
N HIS A 334 -36.14 7.80 -10.40
CA HIS A 334 -35.99 7.23 -9.04
C HIS A 334 -37.33 6.97 -8.34
N LYS A 335 -38.38 7.76 -8.62
CA LYS A 335 -39.74 7.57 -8.08
C LYS A 335 -40.38 6.22 -8.43
N SER A 336 -39.86 5.52 -9.44
CA SER A 336 -40.31 4.16 -9.78
C SER A 336 -39.78 3.09 -8.80
N PHE A 337 -38.86 3.46 -7.92
CA PHE A 337 -38.21 2.57 -6.95
C PHE A 337 -38.31 3.14 -5.52
N PRO A 338 -39.53 3.30 -4.98
CA PRO A 338 -39.74 3.89 -3.65
C PRO A 338 -39.06 3.10 -2.53
N ASP A 339 -38.87 1.79 -2.71
CA ASP A 339 -38.16 0.92 -1.77
C ASP A 339 -36.67 1.26 -1.64
N GLU A 340 -36.08 1.92 -2.64
CA GLU A 340 -34.69 2.39 -2.61
C GLU A 340 -34.56 3.82 -2.10
N PHE A 341 -35.50 4.70 -2.46
CA PHE A 341 -35.25 6.15 -2.37
C PHE A 341 -36.19 6.92 -1.43
N ASP A 342 -37.38 6.40 -1.06
CA ASP A 342 -38.32 7.15 -0.20
C ASP A 342 -37.76 7.43 1.19
N TRP A 343 -36.95 6.51 1.74
CA TRP A 343 -36.30 6.72 3.03
C TRP A 343 -35.17 7.74 2.92
N TRP A 344 -34.41 7.69 1.82
CA TRP A 344 -33.27 8.57 1.57
C TRP A 344 -33.74 10.02 1.37
N GLU A 345 -34.83 10.22 0.63
CA GLU A 345 -35.43 11.54 0.46
C GLU A 345 -35.91 12.14 1.79
N LYS A 346 -36.46 11.32 2.68
CA LYS A 346 -36.88 11.79 4.01
C LYS A 346 -35.70 12.20 4.88
N GLU A 347 -34.59 11.46 4.79
CA GLU A 347 -33.35 11.75 5.55
C GLU A 347 -32.61 13.00 5.02
N THR A 348 -32.86 13.42 3.77
CA THR A 348 -32.15 14.52 3.09
C THR A 348 -32.98 15.78 2.86
N GLN A 349 -34.23 15.83 3.34
CA GLN A 349 -35.15 16.96 3.17
C GLN A 349 -35.00 18.08 4.22
N ASP A 350 -33.99 18.05 5.08
CA ASP A 350 -33.72 19.07 6.12
C ASP A 350 -32.80 20.22 5.66
#